data_AF-A0A9E2R144-F1
#
_entry.id   AF-A0A9E2R144-F1
#
_cell.length_a   1.000
_cell.length_b   1.000
_cell.length_c   1.000
_cell.angle_alpha   90.00
_cell.angle_beta   90.00
_cell.angle_gamma   90.00
#
_symmetry.space_group_name_H-M   'P 1'
#
loop_
_entity.id
_entity.type
_entity.pdbx_description
1 polymer ?
#
loop_
_entity_poly.entity_id
_entity_poly.type
_entity_poly.pdbx_seq_one_letter_code
_entity_poly.pdbx_strand_id
1 'polypeptide(L)'
;MDRVIPICPFFEVCGGCDTQDIPYDAQTRRKASELIRLFEPIAAPSLWQPFIASSEPFPLFFRNKLRFGFLQKDRAVWPSRHRKGIEEADVGVDRCFLLSEISNQIMNATARFATRRQWSVYTPATGKGWLKHII
;
A
#
# COMPACT_ATOMS: atom_id res chain seq x y z
N MET A 1 -4.48 23.98 4.82
CA MET A 1 -5.00 22.62 5.08
C MET A 1 -3.99 21.98 6.01
N ASP A 2 -4.42 21.61 7.20
CA ASP A 2 -3.49 21.10 8.21
C ASP A 2 -3.04 19.71 7.79
N ARG A 3 -1.72 19.56 7.60
CA ARG A 3 -1.09 18.28 7.32
C ARG A 3 -0.80 17.57 8.64
N VAL A 4 -0.83 16.25 8.63
CA VAL A 4 -0.38 15.40 9.74
C VAL A 4 0.84 14.61 9.33
N ILE A 5 1.63 14.16 10.30
CA ILE A 5 2.78 13.31 10.04
C ILE A 5 2.26 11.89 9.69
N PRO A 6 2.62 11.33 8.53
CA PRO A 6 2.27 9.95 8.18
C PRO A 6 2.85 8.95 9.19
N ILE A 7 2.06 7.98 9.61
CA ILE A 7 2.55 6.88 10.49
C ILE A 7 3.45 5.90 9.73
N CYS A 8 3.26 5.76 8.41
CA CYS A 8 4.05 4.84 7.61
C CYS A 8 5.41 5.46 7.24
N PRO A 9 6.54 4.86 7.63
CA PRO A 9 7.86 5.38 7.28
C PRO A 9 8.15 5.30 5.76
N PHE A 10 7.37 4.51 5.03
CA PHE A 10 7.48 4.35 3.57
C PHE A 10 6.50 5.25 2.79
N PHE A 11 5.79 6.17 3.44
CA PHE A 11 4.73 6.99 2.82
C PHE A 11 5.18 7.68 1.53
N GLU A 12 6.34 8.34 1.56
CA GLU A 12 6.87 9.10 0.43
C GLU A 12 7.31 8.22 -0.76
N VAL A 13 7.62 6.94 -0.51
CA VAL A 13 8.31 6.08 -1.49
C VAL A 13 7.50 4.89 -1.98
N CYS A 14 6.59 4.33 -1.19
CA CYS A 14 5.82 3.13 -1.55
C CYS A 14 4.54 3.43 -2.36
N GLY A 15 3.96 4.63 -2.21
CA GLY A 15 2.76 5.04 -2.96
C GLY A 15 1.47 4.26 -2.64
N GLY A 16 1.47 3.44 -1.58
CA GLY A 16 0.30 2.65 -1.20
C GLY A 16 -0.78 3.41 -0.43
N CYS A 17 -0.44 4.53 0.21
CA CYS A 17 -1.28 5.23 1.20
C CYS A 17 -1.18 6.76 1.03
N ASP A 18 -1.39 7.29 -0.17
CA ASP A 18 -1.06 8.67 -0.60
C ASP A 18 -1.75 9.84 0.15
N THR A 19 -2.58 9.56 1.15
CA THR A 19 -3.32 10.58 1.92
C THR A 19 -3.10 10.48 3.43
N GLN A 20 -2.14 9.67 3.89
CA GLN A 20 -1.80 9.56 5.32
C GLN A 20 -1.29 10.87 5.94
N ASP A 21 -0.91 11.85 5.12
CA ASP A 21 -0.51 13.20 5.53
C ASP A 21 -1.70 14.16 5.69
N ILE A 22 -2.94 13.68 5.58
CA ILE A 22 -4.18 14.43 5.74
C ILE A 22 -4.96 13.87 6.94
N PRO A 23 -5.48 14.71 7.86
CA PRO A 23 -6.42 14.27 8.91
C PRO A 23 -7.57 13.43 8.34
N TYR A 24 -7.96 12.34 9.00
CA TYR A 24 -8.93 11.40 8.44
C TYR A 24 -10.30 12.04 8.15
N ASP A 25 -10.76 12.92 9.04
CA ASP A 25 -11.98 13.71 8.84
C ASP A 25 -11.89 14.64 7.61
N ALA A 26 -10.71 15.20 7.34
CA ALA A 26 -10.47 15.97 6.13
C ALA A 26 -10.38 15.07 4.88
N GLN A 27 -9.86 13.84 4.99
CA GLN A 27 -9.89 12.86 3.90
C GLN A 27 -11.34 12.50 3.51
N THR A 28 -12.21 12.24 4.49
CA THR A 28 -13.61 11.87 4.25
C THR A 28 -14.40 13.03 3.65
N ARG A 29 -14.26 14.24 4.19
CA ARG A 29 -14.88 15.45 3.61
C ARG A 29 -14.43 15.71 2.17
N ARG A 30 -13.14 15.54 1.89
CA ARG A 30 -12.60 15.70 0.53
C ARG A 30 -13.20 14.68 -0.43
N LYS A 31 -13.23 13.39 -0.05
CA LYS A 31 -13.81 12.33 -0.89
C LYS A 31 -15.31 12.55 -1.13
N ALA A 32 -16.07 12.94 -0.10
CA ALA A 32 -17.49 13.26 -0.24
C ALA A 32 -17.72 14.42 -1.21
N SER A 33 -16.96 15.51 -1.06
CA SER A 33 -17.05 16.68 -1.94
C SER A 33 -16.65 16.35 -3.38
N GLU A 34 -15.63 15.51 -3.56
CA GLU A 34 -15.19 15.06 -4.88
C GLU A 34 -16.24 14.20 -5.58
N LEU A 35 -16.90 13.29 -4.85
CA LEU A 35 -18.04 12.53 -5.39
C LEU A 35 -19.18 13.45 -5.82
N ILE A 36 -19.58 14.39 -4.97
CA ILE A 36 -20.62 15.37 -5.32
C ILE A 36 -20.25 16.11 -6.61
N ARG A 37 -19.05 16.69 -6.66
CA ARG A 37 -18.59 17.45 -7.84
C ARG A 37 -18.56 16.62 -9.12
N LEU A 38 -18.17 15.35 -9.03
CA LEU A 38 -18.09 14.45 -10.19
C LEU A 38 -19.46 14.02 -10.71
N PHE A 39 -20.45 13.86 -9.82
CA PHE A 39 -21.76 13.30 -10.16
C PHE A 39 -22.88 14.33 -10.28
N GLU A 40 -22.73 15.54 -9.73
CA GLU A 40 -23.73 16.62 -9.81
C GLU A 40 -24.22 16.91 -11.24
N PRO A 41 -23.37 16.90 -12.30
CA PRO A 41 -23.84 17.15 -13.66
C PRO A 41 -24.75 16.05 -14.24
N ILE A 42 -24.79 14.86 -13.64
CA ILE A 42 -25.44 13.66 -14.20
C ILE A 42 -26.39 12.95 -13.22
N ALA A 43 -26.47 13.38 -11.96
CA ALA A 43 -27.31 12.76 -10.94
C ALA A 43 -27.98 13.82 -10.05
N ALA A 44 -29.29 13.70 -9.87
CA ALA A 44 -30.06 14.59 -9.02
C ALA A 44 -29.65 14.46 -7.53
N PRO A 45 -29.67 15.55 -6.75
CA PRO A 45 -29.38 15.53 -5.31
C PRO A 45 -30.23 14.56 -4.49
N SER A 46 -31.46 14.26 -4.94
CA SER A 46 -32.36 13.30 -4.29
C SER A 46 -31.85 11.86 -4.28
N LEU A 47 -30.86 11.54 -5.12
CA LEU A 47 -30.23 10.22 -5.19
C LEU A 47 -29.02 10.10 -4.24
N TRP A 48 -28.59 11.20 -3.63
CA TRP A 48 -27.36 11.20 -2.84
C TRP A 48 -27.58 10.52 -1.49
N GLN A 49 -26.60 9.70 -1.09
CA GLN A 49 -26.57 9.04 0.21
C GLN A 49 -25.45 9.65 1.08
N PRO A 50 -25.58 9.59 2.41
CA PRO A 50 -24.50 10.02 3.30
C PRO A 50 -23.19 9.29 3.02
N PHE A 51 -22.07 10.01 3.06
CA PHE A 51 -20.75 9.39 2.94
C PHE A 51 -20.48 8.52 4.18
N ILE A 52 -20.23 7.23 3.96
CA ILE A 52 -19.94 6.28 5.05
C ILE A 52 -18.43 6.26 5.28
N ALA A 53 -18.01 6.84 6.40
CA ALA A 53 -16.64 6.75 6.88
C ALA A 53 -16.42 5.49 7.74
N SER A 54 -15.17 5.08 7.90
CA SER A 54 -14.78 4.16 8.96
C SER A 54 -15.07 4.82 10.31
N SER A 55 -15.53 4.03 11.28
CA SER A 55 -15.62 4.47 12.68
C SER A 55 -14.24 4.69 13.31
N GLU A 56 -13.20 4.07 12.74
CA GLU A 56 -11.82 4.22 13.21
C GLU A 56 -11.25 5.60 12.80
N PRO A 57 -10.72 6.40 13.75
CA PRO A 57 -10.18 7.73 13.45
C PRO A 57 -8.89 7.68 12.61
N PHE A 58 -8.17 6.55 12.66
CA PHE A 58 -7.01 6.26 11.83
C PHE A 58 -7.11 4.83 11.32
N PRO A 59 -7.82 4.58 10.20
CA PRO A 59 -8.07 3.23 9.73
C PRO A 59 -6.77 2.60 9.22
N LEU A 60 -6.24 1.68 10.02
CA LEU A 60 -5.06 0.86 9.72
C LEU A 60 -5.45 -0.62 9.76
N PHE A 61 -4.58 -1.48 9.25
CA PHE A 61 -4.67 -2.94 9.34
C PHE A 61 -5.92 -3.57 8.72
N PHE A 62 -6.62 -2.83 7.86
CA PHE A 62 -7.93 -3.22 7.32
C PHE A 62 -7.87 -4.08 6.05
N ARG A 63 -6.71 -4.21 5.38
CA ARG A 63 -6.61 -5.03 4.16
C ARG A 63 -6.41 -6.50 4.51
N ASN A 64 -7.40 -7.31 4.12
CA ASN A 64 -7.35 -8.77 4.20
C ASN A 64 -6.52 -9.44 3.09
N LYS A 65 -6.16 -8.71 2.03
CA LYS A 65 -5.36 -9.21 0.90
C LYS A 65 -4.47 -8.11 0.34
N LEU A 66 -3.18 -8.40 0.18
CA LEU A 66 -2.23 -7.55 -0.52
C LEU A 66 -1.21 -8.42 -1.26
N ARG A 67 -0.77 -7.95 -2.42
CA ARG A 67 0.35 -8.54 -3.15
C ARG A 67 1.63 -7.80 -2.79
N PHE A 68 2.64 -8.54 -2.36
CA PHE A 68 4.01 -8.03 -2.21
C PHE A 68 4.92 -8.67 -3.25
N GLY A 69 5.85 -7.86 -3.78
CA GLY A 69 6.98 -8.36 -4.54
C GLY A 69 8.13 -8.73 -3.61
N PHE A 70 9.26 -9.06 -4.23
CA PHE A 70 10.52 -9.18 -3.53
C PHE A 70 11.58 -8.43 -4.31
N LEU A 71 12.57 -7.90 -3.60
CA LEU A 71 13.81 -7.38 -4.16
C LEU A 71 14.97 -8.22 -3.64
N GLN A 72 16.00 -8.37 -4.47
CA GLN A 72 17.22 -9.07 -4.11
C GLN A 72 18.41 -8.13 -4.26
N LYS A 73 19.17 -7.98 -3.18
CA LYS A 73 20.47 -7.29 -3.19
C LYS A 73 21.50 -8.27 -2.64
N ASP A 74 22.51 -8.57 -3.44
CA ASP A 74 23.46 -9.64 -3.18
C ASP A 74 22.72 -10.98 -2.94
N ARG A 75 22.87 -11.57 -1.75
CA ARG A 75 22.15 -12.78 -1.36
C ARG A 75 20.90 -12.50 -0.52
N ALA A 76 20.68 -11.26 -0.10
CA ALA A 76 19.58 -10.89 0.77
C ALA A 76 18.31 -10.59 -0.04
N VAL A 77 17.21 -11.23 0.34
CA VAL A 77 15.87 -11.03 -0.21
C VAL A 77 15.05 -10.23 0.78
N TRP A 78 14.36 -9.19 0.29
CA TRP A 78 13.48 -8.34 1.08
C TRP A 78 12.09 -8.29 0.44
N PRO A 79 11.01 -8.18 1.23
CA PRO A 79 9.71 -7.86 0.67
C PRO A 79 9.77 -6.48 0.02
N SER A 80 9.12 -6.34 -1.14
CA SER A 80 9.16 -5.11 -1.93
C SER A 80 7.79 -4.61 -2.36
N ARG A 81 7.77 -3.32 -2.67
CA ARG A 81 6.68 -2.63 -3.36
C ARG A 81 7.28 -1.78 -4.48
N HIS A 82 6.51 -1.58 -5.54
CA HIS A 82 6.86 -0.62 -6.57
C HIS A 82 7.04 0.76 -5.97
N ARG A 83 8.12 1.44 -6.38
CA ARG A 83 8.44 2.77 -5.92
C ARG A 83 7.52 3.77 -6.61
N LYS A 84 6.92 4.65 -5.81
CA LYS A 84 6.04 5.71 -6.30
C LYS A 84 6.79 6.58 -7.32
N GLY A 85 6.19 6.76 -8.49
CA GLY A 85 6.72 7.62 -9.55
C GLY A 85 7.92 7.07 -10.31
N ILE A 86 8.34 5.82 -10.06
CA ILE A 86 9.46 5.18 -10.78
C ILE A 86 9.06 3.75 -11.17
N GLU A 87 8.79 3.55 -12.46
CA GLU A 87 8.19 2.33 -12.99
C GLU A 87 9.07 1.08 -12.82
N GLU A 88 10.37 1.21 -13.03
CA GLU A 88 11.34 0.09 -12.99
C GLU A 88 12.06 -0.03 -11.64
N ALA A 89 11.54 0.60 -10.58
CA ALA A 89 12.18 0.57 -9.27
C ALA A 89 11.25 0.02 -8.19
N ASP A 90 11.83 -0.79 -7.33
CA ASP A 90 11.19 -1.30 -6.12
C ASP A 90 11.83 -0.68 -4.88
N VAL A 91 11.04 -0.62 -3.80
CA VAL A 91 11.49 -0.22 -2.46
C VAL A 91 11.25 -1.38 -1.49
N GLY A 92 12.22 -1.61 -0.60
CA GLY A 92 12.10 -2.58 0.48
C GLY A 92 11.10 -2.09 1.53
N VAL A 93 10.13 -2.94 1.86
CA VAL A 93 9.07 -2.62 2.82
C VAL A 93 8.92 -3.82 3.75
N ASP A 94 9.49 -3.71 4.95
CA ASP A 94 9.40 -4.76 5.97
C ASP A 94 8.11 -4.67 6.80
N ARG A 95 7.39 -3.55 6.73
CA ARG A 95 6.12 -3.37 7.42
C ARG A 95 5.13 -2.55 6.61
N CYS A 96 3.90 -3.05 6.52
CA CYS A 96 2.78 -2.37 5.92
C CYS A 96 1.64 -2.22 6.91
N PHE A 97 1.28 -0.99 7.24
CA PHE A 97 0.18 -0.66 8.16
C PHE A 97 -1.21 -0.90 7.56
N LEU A 98 -1.31 -1.42 6.33
CA LEU A 98 -2.58 -1.92 5.79
C LEU A 98 -2.75 -3.43 6.04
N LEU A 99 -1.65 -4.16 6.23
CA LEU A 99 -1.64 -5.60 6.49
C LEU A 99 -1.68 -5.87 7.99
N SER A 100 -2.40 -6.91 8.41
CA SER A 100 -2.34 -7.40 9.79
C SER A 100 -0.90 -7.71 10.23
N GLU A 101 -0.64 -7.71 11.54
CA GLU A 101 0.69 -8.00 12.06
C GLU A 101 1.15 -9.42 11.69
N ILE A 102 0.26 -10.41 11.72
CA ILE A 102 0.58 -11.78 11.29
C ILE A 102 0.94 -11.84 9.79
N SER A 103 0.25 -11.08 8.94
CA SER A 103 0.60 -10.99 7.51
C SER A 103 1.98 -10.36 7.29
N ASN A 104 2.33 -9.31 8.04
CA ASN A 104 3.67 -8.74 8.00
C ASN A 104 4.74 -9.76 8.45
N GLN A 105 4.45 -10.55 9.49
CA GLN A 105 5.35 -11.59 9.97
C GLN A 105 5.57 -12.69 8.91
N ILE A 106 4.50 -13.18 8.27
CA ILE A 106 4.56 -14.19 7.21
C ILE A 106 5.39 -13.66 6.03
N MET A 107 5.09 -12.45 5.56
CA MET A 107 5.82 -11.81 4.47
C MET A 107 7.33 -11.75 4.74
N ASN A 108 7.73 -11.28 5.93
CA ASN A 108 9.14 -11.21 6.32
C ASN A 108 9.77 -12.60 6.52
N ALA A 109 9.01 -13.57 7.04
CA ALA A 109 9.48 -14.95 7.18
C ALA A 109 9.77 -15.58 5.81
N THR A 110 8.93 -15.32 4.80
CA THR A 110 9.16 -15.76 3.42
C THR A 110 10.43 -15.16 2.83
N ALA A 111 10.67 -13.87 3.01
CA ALA A 111 11.89 -13.22 2.53
C ALA A 111 13.17 -13.80 3.19
N ARG A 112 13.13 -14.02 4.51
CA ARG A 112 14.24 -14.69 5.24
C ARG A 112 14.45 -16.12 4.78
N PHE A 113 13.37 -16.86 4.53
CA PHE A 113 13.45 -18.23 4.04
C PHE A 113 14.07 -18.29 2.64
N ALA A 114 13.62 -17.42 1.73
CA ALA A 114 14.18 -17.29 0.38
C ALA A 114 15.67 -16.93 0.38
N THR A 115 16.09 -16.02 1.28
CA THR A 115 17.50 -15.68 1.50
C THR A 115 18.32 -16.92 1.88
N ARG A 116 17.88 -17.69 2.88
CA ARG A 116 18.59 -18.91 3.32
C ARG A 116 18.63 -19.99 2.25
N ARG A 117 17.59 -20.10 1.44
CA ARG A 117 17.51 -21.06 0.32
C ARG A 117 18.18 -20.57 -0.95
N GLN A 118 18.72 -19.35 -0.96
CA GLN A 118 19.33 -18.70 -2.13
C GLN A 118 18.39 -18.70 -3.35
N TRP A 119 17.10 -18.48 -3.11
CA TRP A 119 16.13 -18.34 -4.19
C TRP A 119 16.41 -17.09 -5.01
N SER A 120 16.32 -17.20 -6.33
CA SER A 120 16.39 -16.05 -7.23
C SER A 120 15.05 -15.30 -7.22
N VAL A 121 15.12 -13.98 -7.09
CA VAL A 121 13.95 -13.11 -7.23
C VAL A 121 13.63 -12.88 -8.70
N TYR A 122 12.34 -12.84 -9.02
CA TYR A 122 11.87 -12.60 -10.38
C TYR A 122 12.25 -11.20 -10.89
N THR A 123 12.79 -11.14 -12.10
CA THR A 123 13.16 -9.90 -12.80
C THR A 123 12.30 -9.74 -14.06
N PRO A 124 11.41 -8.73 -14.15
CA PRO A 124 10.54 -8.52 -15.31
C PRO A 124 11.29 -8.42 -16.63
N ALA A 125 12.37 -7.65 -16.69
CA ALA A 125 13.16 -7.40 -17.89
C ALA A 125 13.73 -8.69 -18.54
N THR A 126 14.00 -9.72 -17.73
CA THR A 126 14.56 -11.00 -18.23
C THR A 126 13.54 -12.14 -18.22
N GLY A 127 12.40 -11.97 -17.55
CA GLY A 127 11.42 -13.02 -17.31
C GLY A 127 11.92 -14.17 -16.44
N LYS A 128 13.07 -14.03 -15.77
CA LYS A 128 13.72 -15.09 -14.99
C LYS A 128 13.57 -14.85 -13.48
N GLY A 129 13.70 -15.92 -12.71
CA GLY A 129 13.68 -15.92 -11.24
C GLY A 129 12.51 -16.72 -10.68
N TRP A 130 12.72 -17.31 -9.51
CA TRP A 130 11.76 -18.21 -8.88
C TRP A 130 10.70 -17.44 -8.08
N LEU A 131 11.14 -16.57 -7.18
CA LEU A 131 10.27 -15.91 -6.23
C LEU A 131 9.76 -14.60 -6.80
N LYS A 132 8.46 -14.54 -7.10
CA LYS A 132 7.83 -13.35 -7.70
C LYS A 132 6.98 -12.56 -6.72
N HIS A 133 5.98 -13.19 -6.13
CA HIS A 133 5.05 -12.53 -5.22
C HIS A 133 4.62 -13.44 -4.07
N ILE A 134 4.24 -12.80 -2.97
CA ILE A 134 3.37 -13.37 -1.94
C ILE A 134 2.05 -12.59 -1.94
N ILE A 135 0.92 -13.29 -1.79
CA ILE A 135 -0.44 -12.76 -1.91
C ILE A 135 -1.27 -13.22 -0.71
#